data_AF-A0A7N2M7B7-F1
#
_entry.id   AF-A0A7N2M7B7-F1
#
_cell.length_a   1.000
_cell.length_b   1.000
_cell.length_c   1.000
_cell.angle_alpha   90.00
_cell.angle_beta   90.00
_cell.angle_gamma   90.00
#
_symmetry.space_group_name_H-M   'P 1'
#
loop_
_entity.id
_entity.type
_entity.pdbx_description
1 polymer ?
#
loop_
_entity_poly.entity_id
_entity_poly.type
_entity_poly.pdbx_seq_one_letter_code
_entity_poly.pdbx_strand_id
1 'polypeptide(L)'
;MLLIMAGGTLSAAGSFRGSVTVPQGLNFVVGDVLGPTGFLSTPTDAFNTEVHINRFYMDYYDSGEVSQFHTDLLLFDLDGKEKMRKTISVNDPLRYGGVTIYETDWSFSALQILKDDEGPCNLAMAPLKINGEKKLFGTFLPVGDAESPNVKGISMLARDLQSVVIYDLEGKFSGV
;
A
#
# COMPACT_ATOMS: atom_id res chain seq x y z
N MET A 1 16.92 -9.73 35.68
CA MET A 1 17.45 -9.23 34.40
C MET A 1 17.80 -10.36 33.42
N LEU A 2 18.54 -11.40 33.84
CA LEU A 2 18.89 -12.55 32.99
C LEU A 2 17.67 -13.27 32.37
N LEU A 3 16.58 -13.47 33.12
CA LEU A 3 15.36 -14.09 32.59
C LEU A 3 14.69 -13.27 31.47
N ILE A 4 14.72 -11.93 31.59
CA ILE A 4 14.16 -11.03 30.58
C ILE A 4 15.00 -11.10 29.30
N MET A 5 16.32 -11.12 29.44
CA MET A 5 17.25 -11.27 28.31
C MET A 5 17.09 -12.64 27.64
N ALA A 6 16.99 -13.72 28.42
CA ALA A 6 16.78 -15.07 27.89
C ALA A 6 15.46 -15.18 27.10
N GLY A 7 14.38 -14.60 27.63
CA GLY A 7 13.10 -14.53 26.91
C GLY A 7 13.21 -13.73 25.62
N GLY A 8 13.86 -12.56 25.65
CA GLY A 8 14.09 -11.73 24.46
C GLY A 8 14.90 -12.46 23.38
N THR A 9 15.97 -13.16 23.77
CA THR A 9 16.79 -13.97 22.86
C THR A 9 15.98 -15.11 22.25
N LEU A 10 15.15 -15.80 23.04
CA LEU A 10 14.31 -16.87 22.52
C LEU A 10 13.26 -16.35 21.52
N SER A 11 12.61 -15.23 21.83
CA SER A 11 11.68 -14.57 20.92
C SER A 11 12.36 -14.14 19.62
N ALA A 12 13.54 -13.51 19.69
CA ALA A 12 14.28 -13.10 18.50
C ALA A 12 14.73 -14.30 17.64
N ALA A 13 15.13 -15.41 18.28
CA ALA A 13 15.56 -16.62 17.61
C ALA A 13 14.40 -17.38 16.93
N GLY A 14 13.16 -17.19 17.37
CA GLY A 14 11.97 -17.84 16.84
C GLY A 14 10.94 -16.92 16.14
N SER A 15 11.21 -15.62 16.01
CA SER A 15 10.27 -14.68 15.41
C SER A 15 10.29 -14.68 13.88
N PHE A 16 9.30 -14.02 13.30
CA PHE A 16 9.20 -13.74 11.88
C PHE A 16 8.89 -12.28 11.67
N ARG A 17 9.40 -11.70 10.59
CA ARG A 17 9.10 -10.32 10.21
C ARG A 17 9.13 -10.17 8.70
N GLY A 18 8.26 -9.32 8.20
CA GLY A 18 8.15 -8.98 6.79
C GLY A 18 7.47 -7.64 6.62
N SER A 19 7.57 -7.09 5.42
CA SER A 19 6.81 -5.93 4.98
C SER A 19 6.48 -6.10 3.51
N VAL A 20 5.26 -5.73 3.13
CA VAL A 20 4.79 -5.82 1.75
C VAL A 20 3.93 -4.59 1.44
N THR A 21 4.04 -4.10 0.20
CA THR A 21 3.13 -3.08 -0.33
C THR A 21 2.22 -3.75 -1.33
N VAL A 22 0.92 -3.78 -1.03
CA VAL A 22 -0.09 -4.47 -1.86
C VAL A 22 -1.13 -3.46 -2.34
N PRO A 23 -1.33 -3.32 -3.67
CA PRO A 23 -2.40 -2.51 -4.21
C PRO A 23 -3.79 -2.95 -3.75
N GLN A 24 -4.73 -2.01 -3.68
CA GLN A 24 -6.13 -2.32 -3.41
C GLN A 24 -6.69 -3.31 -4.44
N GLY A 25 -7.47 -4.28 -3.96
CA GLY A 25 -8.08 -5.33 -4.77
C GLY A 25 -7.18 -6.54 -5.02
N LEU A 26 -5.93 -6.51 -4.55
CA LEU A 26 -4.99 -7.63 -4.67
C LEU A 26 -4.84 -8.40 -3.35
N ASN A 27 -4.25 -9.59 -3.48
CA ASN A 27 -4.01 -10.53 -2.40
C ASN A 27 -2.53 -10.71 -2.14
N PHE A 28 -2.20 -11.11 -0.92
CA PHE A 28 -0.90 -11.67 -0.58
C PHE A 28 -1.06 -12.81 0.42
N VAL A 29 -0.12 -13.75 0.39
CA VAL A 29 -0.07 -14.84 1.37
C VAL A 29 0.90 -14.45 2.48
N VAL A 30 0.49 -14.66 3.74
CA VAL A 30 1.29 -14.28 4.91
C VAL A 30 2.67 -14.96 4.87
N GLY A 31 2.73 -16.23 4.47
CA GLY A 31 3.98 -16.98 4.37
C GLY A 31 4.97 -16.47 3.32
N ASP A 32 4.50 -15.81 2.26
CA ASP A 32 5.38 -15.25 1.23
C ASP A 32 6.05 -13.94 1.68
N VAL A 33 5.41 -13.25 2.64
CA VAL A 33 5.89 -11.96 3.16
C VAL A 33 6.78 -12.15 4.37
N LEU A 34 6.49 -13.12 5.23
CA LEU A 34 7.19 -13.31 6.50
C LEU A 34 8.51 -14.08 6.32
N GLY A 35 9.62 -13.39 6.54
CA GLY A 35 10.94 -14.01 6.64
C GLY A 35 11.26 -14.47 8.08
N PRO A 36 11.94 -15.62 8.26
CA PRO A 36 12.43 -16.05 9.57
C PRO A 36 13.53 -15.11 10.07
N THR A 37 13.45 -14.68 11.33
CA THR A 37 14.51 -13.85 11.94
C THR A 37 15.59 -14.67 12.64
N GLY A 38 15.34 -15.96 12.91
CA GLY A 38 16.29 -16.84 13.55
C GLY A 38 16.11 -18.30 13.15
N PHE A 39 16.97 -19.17 13.68
CA PHE A 39 17.00 -20.58 13.28
C PHE A 39 15.88 -21.42 13.92
N LEU A 40 15.22 -20.91 14.98
CA LEU A 40 14.10 -21.58 15.65
C LEU A 40 12.74 -21.15 15.07
N SER A 41 12.74 -20.32 14.03
CA SER A 41 11.52 -19.82 13.40
C SER A 41 10.84 -20.95 12.61
N THR A 42 9.81 -21.57 13.21
CA THR A 42 8.98 -22.60 12.56
C THR A 42 7.66 -22.00 12.04
N PRO A 43 7.31 -22.17 10.75
CA PRO A 43 6.05 -21.67 10.20
C PRO A 43 4.85 -22.24 10.97
N THR A 44 3.83 -21.41 11.17
CA THR A 44 2.55 -21.81 11.78
C THR A 44 1.46 -21.87 10.72
N ASP A 45 0.29 -22.43 11.07
CA ASP A 45 -0.87 -22.48 10.15
C ASP A 45 -1.29 -21.10 9.63
N ALA A 46 -0.97 -20.02 10.36
CA ALA A 46 -1.21 -18.65 9.94
C ALA A 46 -0.46 -18.26 8.64
N PHE A 47 0.62 -18.96 8.30
CA PHE A 47 1.39 -18.72 7.06
C PHE A 47 0.57 -19.10 5.82
N ASN A 48 -0.40 -20.00 5.96
CA ASN A 48 -1.32 -20.42 4.91
C ASN A 48 -2.57 -19.52 4.83
N THR A 49 -2.52 -18.32 5.41
CA THR A 49 -3.63 -17.36 5.32
C THR A 49 -3.37 -16.40 4.17
N GLU A 50 -4.35 -16.27 3.29
CA GLU A 50 -4.37 -15.25 2.24
C GLU A 50 -5.06 -13.99 2.78
N VAL A 51 -4.47 -12.83 2.52
CA VAL A 51 -4.98 -11.54 2.94
C VAL A 51 -5.32 -10.73 1.69
N HIS A 52 -6.60 -10.39 1.54
CA HIS A 52 -7.10 -9.52 0.47
C HIS A 52 -7.27 -8.10 0.98
N ILE A 53 -6.75 -7.14 0.21
CA ILE A 53 -6.94 -5.71 0.47
C ILE A 53 -8.25 -5.26 -0.19
N ASN A 54 -9.34 -5.19 0.55
CA ASN A 54 -10.63 -4.80 -0.01
C ASN A 54 -10.66 -3.30 -0.35
N ARG A 55 -10.25 -2.46 0.60
CA ARG A 55 -10.27 -1.00 0.43
C ARG A 55 -9.25 -0.30 1.32
N PHE A 56 -8.58 0.69 0.75
CA PHE A 56 -7.77 1.66 1.49
C PHE A 56 -8.43 3.04 1.42
N TYR A 57 -8.45 3.77 2.52
CA TYR A 57 -8.93 5.15 2.57
C TYR A 57 -8.26 5.95 3.67
N MET A 58 -8.34 7.28 3.53
CA MET A 58 -7.80 8.24 4.47
C MET A 58 -8.93 9.09 5.02
N ASP A 59 -8.90 9.33 6.33
CA ASP A 59 -9.72 10.35 6.96
C ASP A 59 -8.92 11.66 7.02
N TYR A 60 -9.63 12.77 6.96
CA TYR A 60 -9.05 14.11 6.91
C TYR A 60 -9.66 14.98 8.01
N TYR A 61 -8.84 15.87 8.57
CA TYR A 61 -9.34 16.96 9.40
C TYR A 61 -10.02 18.03 8.54
N ASP A 62 -10.79 18.92 9.17
CA ASP A 62 -11.39 20.08 8.49
C ASP A 62 -10.33 21.01 7.86
N SER A 63 -9.08 20.94 8.32
CA SER A 63 -7.93 21.63 7.74
C SER A 63 -7.46 21.06 6.39
N GLY A 64 -7.98 19.89 5.98
CA GLY A 64 -7.53 19.14 4.80
C GLY A 64 -6.29 18.27 5.06
N GLU A 65 -5.78 18.22 6.28
CA GLU A 65 -4.66 17.34 6.64
C GLU A 65 -5.15 15.92 6.92
N VAL A 66 -4.36 14.91 6.53
CA VAL A 66 -4.68 13.50 6.80
C VAL A 66 -4.68 13.26 8.31
N SER A 67 -5.78 12.74 8.83
CA SER A 67 -5.96 12.44 10.25
C SER A 67 -5.65 10.98 10.56
N GLN A 68 -6.12 10.05 9.73
CA GLN A 68 -5.93 8.63 9.93
C GLN A 68 -5.98 7.85 8.62
N PHE A 69 -5.31 6.71 8.61
CA PHE A 69 -5.28 5.78 7.49
C PHE A 69 -6.02 4.50 7.89
N HIS A 70 -6.79 3.97 6.95
CA HIS A 70 -7.63 2.80 7.15
C HIS A 70 -7.49 1.82 6.00
N THR A 71 -7.31 0.54 6.35
CA THR A 71 -7.28 -0.56 5.39
C THR A 71 -8.27 -1.65 5.80
N ASP A 72 -9.26 -1.92 4.95
CA ASP A 72 -10.20 -3.04 5.12
C ASP A 72 -9.59 -4.32 4.55
N LEU A 73 -9.38 -5.30 5.44
CA LEU A 73 -8.72 -6.56 5.15
C LEU A 73 -9.71 -7.72 5.28
N LEU A 74 -9.62 -8.65 4.34
CA LEU A 74 -10.30 -9.94 4.37
C LEU A 74 -9.24 -11.05 4.44
N LEU A 75 -9.42 -11.98 5.38
CA LEU A 75 -8.57 -13.15 5.55
C LEU A 75 -9.29 -14.37 5.00
N PHE A 76 -8.60 -15.12 4.16
CA PHE A 76 -9.07 -16.37 3.58
C PHE A 76 -8.15 -17.53 3.96
N ASP A 77 -8.75 -18.71 4.07
CA ASP A 77 -8.00 -19.98 4.03
C ASP A 77 -7.52 -20.28 2.61
N LEU A 78 -6.59 -21.23 2.46
CA LEU A 78 -6.19 -21.74 1.13
C LEU A 78 -7.36 -22.37 0.36
N ASP A 79 -8.38 -22.83 1.06
CA ASP A 79 -9.63 -23.34 0.47
C ASP A 79 -10.59 -22.22 0.01
N GLY A 80 -10.18 -20.94 0.09
CA GLY A 80 -10.98 -19.78 -0.31
C GLY A 80 -12.09 -19.41 0.67
N LYS A 81 -12.13 -20.02 1.86
CA LYS A 81 -13.12 -19.72 2.89
C LYS A 81 -12.73 -18.47 3.68
N GLU A 82 -13.62 -17.48 3.73
CA GLU A 82 -13.44 -16.30 4.57
C GLU A 82 -13.36 -16.69 6.06
N LYS A 83 -12.28 -16.27 6.72
CA LYS A 83 -12.02 -16.50 8.14
C LYS A 83 -12.36 -15.28 8.98
N MET A 84 -12.03 -14.09 8.47
CA MET A 84 -12.16 -12.84 9.20
C MET A 84 -12.17 -11.65 8.24
N ARG A 85 -12.92 -10.62 8.61
CA ARG A 85 -12.81 -9.28 8.03
C ARG A 85 -12.51 -8.28 9.15
N LYS A 86 -11.57 -7.37 8.92
CA LYS A 86 -11.29 -6.28 9.85
C LYS A 86 -10.71 -5.08 9.11
N THR A 87 -11.19 -3.89 9.45
CA THR A 87 -10.54 -2.63 9.11
C THR A 87 -9.46 -2.32 10.14
N ILE A 88 -8.22 -2.16 9.70
CA ILE A 88 -7.09 -1.77 10.54
C ILE A 88 -6.79 -0.27 10.41
N SER A 89 -6.02 0.24 11.37
CA SER A 89 -5.41 1.58 11.33
C SER A 89 -4.06 1.57 12.06
N VAL A 90 -3.31 2.67 12.00
CA VAL A 90 -1.94 2.80 12.53
C VAL A 90 -1.79 2.33 13.99
N ASN A 91 -2.85 2.42 14.81
CA ASN A 91 -2.84 1.99 16.21
C ASN A 91 -3.82 0.85 16.53
N ASP A 92 -4.53 0.32 15.54
CA ASP A 92 -5.42 -0.84 15.69
C ASP A 92 -5.04 -1.96 14.71
N PRO A 93 -4.04 -2.80 15.06
CA PRO A 93 -3.56 -3.85 14.18
C PRO A 93 -4.53 -5.04 14.12
N LEU A 94 -4.40 -5.85 13.07
CA LEU A 94 -5.05 -7.16 12.98
C LEU A 94 -4.16 -8.21 13.65
N ARG A 95 -4.74 -9.05 14.51
CA ARG A 95 -4.05 -10.17 15.17
C ARG A 95 -4.77 -11.46 14.83
N TYR A 96 -4.08 -12.38 14.19
CA TYR A 96 -4.64 -13.67 13.79
C TYR A 96 -3.57 -14.76 13.77
N GLY A 97 -3.85 -15.92 14.37
CA GLY A 97 -2.96 -17.08 14.32
C GLY A 97 -1.53 -16.84 14.85
N GLY A 98 -1.34 -15.90 15.76
CA GLY A 98 -0.03 -15.48 16.28
C GLY A 98 0.71 -14.46 15.42
N VAL A 99 0.17 -14.07 14.26
CA VAL A 99 0.68 -13.00 13.39
C VAL A 99 -0.05 -11.70 13.72
N THR A 100 0.71 -10.60 13.73
CA THR A 100 0.15 -9.25 13.87
C THR A 100 0.47 -8.43 12.63
N ILE A 101 -0.56 -7.93 11.96
CA ILE A 101 -0.46 -7.09 10.77
C ILE A 101 -0.65 -5.64 11.21
N TYR A 102 0.38 -4.83 10.96
CA TYR A 102 0.38 -3.41 11.22
C TYR A 102 0.31 -2.65 9.91
N GLU A 103 -0.38 -1.53 9.92
CA GLU A 103 -0.29 -0.55 8.85
C GLU A 103 0.90 0.36 9.12
N THR A 104 1.89 0.34 8.24
CA THR A 104 3.13 1.10 8.43
C THR A 104 3.34 2.19 7.40
N ASP A 105 2.85 1.98 6.17
CA ASP A 105 3.05 2.96 5.11
C ASP A 105 2.04 2.81 3.96
N TRP A 106 1.96 3.83 3.11
CA TRP A 106 1.11 3.86 1.91
C TRP A 106 1.84 4.42 0.68
N SER A 107 1.39 4.03 -0.50
CA SER A 107 1.87 4.52 -1.80
C SER A 107 0.77 4.41 -2.86
N PHE A 108 0.89 5.19 -3.92
CA PHE A 108 0.13 4.92 -5.15
C PHE A 108 0.85 3.86 -5.98
N SER A 109 0.05 3.01 -6.63
CA SER A 109 0.54 2.05 -7.62
C SER A 109 0.28 2.58 -9.04
N ALA A 110 -0.96 2.94 -9.34
CA ALA A 110 -1.35 3.52 -10.61
C ALA A 110 -2.53 4.48 -10.42
N LEU A 111 -2.65 5.43 -11.35
CA LEU A 111 -3.84 6.25 -11.54
C LEU A 111 -4.66 5.62 -12.67
N GLN A 112 -5.90 5.26 -12.37
CA GLN A 112 -6.81 4.69 -13.36
C GLN A 112 -7.67 5.80 -13.97
N ILE A 113 -7.56 5.99 -15.28
CA ILE A 113 -8.34 6.98 -16.03
C ILE A 113 -9.34 6.24 -16.89
N LEU A 114 -10.62 6.62 -16.77
CA LEU A 114 -11.67 6.17 -17.67
C LEU A 114 -11.92 7.27 -18.70
N LYS A 115 -11.79 6.93 -19.98
CA LYS A 115 -12.16 7.80 -21.09
C LYS A 115 -13.46 7.26 -21.68
N ASP A 116 -14.39 8.15 -22.00
CA ASP A 116 -15.65 7.76 -22.63
C ASP A 116 -15.34 6.90 -23.88
N ASP A 117 -15.98 5.73 -23.96
CA ASP A 117 -15.82 4.69 -24.98
C ASP A 117 -14.50 3.87 -25.00
N GLU A 118 -13.56 4.10 -24.08
CA GLU A 118 -12.35 3.29 -23.93
C GLU A 118 -12.30 2.61 -22.54
N GLY A 119 -11.68 1.43 -22.48
CA GLY A 119 -11.45 0.72 -21.21
C GLY A 119 -10.55 1.52 -20.27
N PRO A 120 -10.53 1.19 -18.96
CA PRO A 120 -9.73 1.92 -18.00
C PRO A 120 -8.23 1.83 -18.32
N CYS A 121 -7.58 2.99 -18.41
CA CYS A 121 -6.15 3.10 -18.62
C CYS A 121 -5.43 3.25 -17.28
N ASN A 122 -4.47 2.37 -16.99
CA ASN A 122 -3.66 2.45 -15.77
C ASN A 122 -2.35 3.16 -16.06
N LEU A 123 -2.17 4.33 -15.47
CA LEU A 123 -0.93 5.08 -15.53
C LEU A 123 -0.12 4.84 -14.26
N ALA A 124 1.05 4.23 -14.38
CA ALA A 124 1.92 3.99 -13.24
C ALA A 124 2.25 5.32 -12.52
N MET A 125 2.18 5.32 -11.20
CA MET A 125 2.51 6.47 -10.37
C MET A 125 3.88 6.26 -9.73
N ALA A 126 4.75 7.25 -9.81
CA ALA A 126 6.09 7.19 -9.23
C ALA A 126 6.22 8.22 -8.10
N PRO A 127 6.84 7.85 -6.96
CA PRO A 127 7.15 8.81 -5.90
C PRO A 127 8.22 9.80 -6.36
N LEU A 128 7.95 11.09 -6.17
CA LEU A 128 8.86 12.18 -6.45
C LEU A 128 9.54 12.62 -5.14
N LYS A 129 10.87 12.67 -5.16
CA LYS A 129 11.65 13.15 -4.01
C LYS A 129 11.62 14.68 -4.00
N ILE A 130 10.86 15.24 -3.05
CA ILE A 130 10.90 16.66 -2.74
C ILE A 130 11.73 16.84 -1.48
N ASN A 131 12.44 17.96 -1.35
CA ASN A 131 13.09 18.35 -0.10
C ASN A 131 12.02 18.57 1.00
N GLY A 132 11.71 17.51 1.76
CA GLY A 132 10.75 17.50 2.87
C GLY A 132 10.16 16.11 3.14
N GLU A 133 9.35 15.99 4.18
CA GLU A 133 8.66 14.74 4.56
C GLU A 133 7.37 14.47 3.77
N LYS A 134 6.98 15.37 2.87
CA LYS A 134 5.73 15.25 2.12
C LYS A 134 5.91 14.33 0.92
N LYS A 135 5.16 13.23 0.91
CA LYS A 135 5.05 12.35 -0.26
C LYS A 135 4.37 13.09 -1.41
N LEU A 136 5.00 13.13 -2.57
CA LEU A 136 4.40 13.55 -3.82
C LEU A 136 4.55 12.40 -4.81
N PHE A 137 3.52 12.16 -5.61
CA PHE A 137 3.53 11.17 -6.65
C PHE A 137 3.25 11.85 -7.98
N GLY A 138 3.90 11.38 -9.04
CA GLY A 138 3.73 11.89 -10.37
C GLY A 138 3.40 10.78 -11.35
N THR A 139 2.59 11.09 -12.34
CA THR A 139 2.37 10.26 -13.52
C THR A 139 2.26 11.13 -14.76
N PHE A 140 2.47 10.52 -15.93
CA PHE A 140 2.49 11.21 -17.22
C PHE A 140 1.61 10.46 -18.21
N LEU A 141 0.63 11.15 -18.77
CA LEU A 141 -0.22 10.66 -19.84
C LEU A 141 0.29 11.22 -21.17
N PRO A 142 0.95 10.41 -22.03
CA PRO A 142 1.35 10.86 -23.36
C PRO A 142 0.10 11.14 -24.21
N VAL A 143 0.08 12.29 -24.89
CA VAL A 143 -0.97 12.71 -25.81
C VAL A 143 -0.35 12.87 -27.20
N GLY A 144 -0.60 11.89 -28.07
CA GLY A 144 -0.01 11.83 -29.42
C GLY A 144 0.79 10.55 -29.64
N ASP A 145 1.81 10.62 -30.50
CA ASP A 145 2.68 9.49 -30.79
C ASP A 145 3.69 9.27 -29.65
N ALA A 146 3.54 8.15 -28.94
CA ALA A 146 4.37 7.78 -27.80
C ALA A 146 5.80 7.35 -28.19
N GLU A 147 6.06 7.06 -29.47
CA GLU A 147 7.40 6.70 -29.97
C GLU A 147 8.20 7.90 -30.49
N SER A 148 7.60 9.09 -30.50
CA SER A 148 8.28 10.34 -30.90
C SER A 148 9.27 10.79 -29.81
N PRO A 149 10.46 11.31 -30.16
CA PRO A 149 11.40 11.88 -29.18
C PRO A 149 10.88 13.14 -28.46
N ASN A 150 9.74 13.70 -28.90
CA ASN A 150 9.14 14.91 -28.34
C ASN A 150 7.68 14.66 -27.94
N VAL A 151 7.47 13.64 -27.08
CA VAL A 151 6.15 13.28 -26.55
C VAL A 151 5.60 14.44 -25.74
N LYS A 152 4.52 15.05 -26.22
CA LYS A 152 3.72 15.97 -25.41
C LYS A 152 2.71 15.17 -24.60
N GLY A 153 2.40 15.61 -23.39
CA GLY A 153 1.48 14.89 -22.54
C GLY A 153 1.05 15.69 -21.33
N ILE A 154 0.06 15.16 -20.64
CA ILE A 154 -0.52 15.73 -19.44
C ILE A 154 0.23 15.14 -18.25
N SER A 155 0.76 16.01 -17.39
CA SER A 155 1.41 15.58 -16.15
C SER A 155 0.44 15.71 -14.99
N MET A 156 0.36 14.68 -14.16
CA MET A 156 -0.53 14.65 -13.00
C MET A 156 0.31 14.42 -11.75
N LEU A 157 0.04 15.22 -10.71
CA LEU A 157 0.75 15.17 -9.44
C LEU A 157 -0.25 14.95 -8.30
N ALA A 158 -0.08 13.89 -7.52
CA ALA A 158 -0.92 13.59 -6.37
C ALA A 158 -0.14 13.75 -5.07
N ARG A 159 -0.72 14.46 -4.10
CA ARG A 159 -0.15 14.58 -2.75
C ARG A 159 -0.80 13.60 -1.76
N ASP A 160 -2.09 13.37 -1.93
CA ASP A 160 -2.93 12.47 -1.13
C ASP A 160 -4.05 11.94 -2.04
N LEU A 161 -5.01 11.19 -1.48
CA LEU A 161 -6.13 10.61 -2.25
C LEU A 161 -7.17 11.64 -2.75
N GLN A 162 -7.16 12.88 -2.25
CA GLN A 162 -8.13 13.93 -2.61
C GLN A 162 -7.55 14.99 -3.54
N SER A 163 -6.24 15.27 -3.42
CA SER A 163 -5.59 16.40 -4.09
C SER A 163 -4.72 15.92 -5.25
N VAL A 164 -5.26 15.93 -6.47
CA VAL A 164 -4.56 15.56 -7.71
C VAL A 164 -4.47 16.77 -8.64
N VAL A 165 -3.28 17.35 -8.75
CA VAL A 165 -3.03 18.50 -9.63
C VAL A 165 -2.74 18.04 -11.06
N ILE A 166 -3.32 18.73 -12.04
CA ILE A 166 -3.16 18.44 -13.47
C ILE A 166 -2.43 19.61 -14.16
N TYR A 167 -1.43 19.27 -14.97
CA TYR A 167 -0.69 20.21 -15.83
C TYR A 167 -0.93 19.88 -17.30
N ASP A 168 -1.15 20.93 -18.09
CA ASP A 168 -1.38 20.82 -19.52
C ASP A 168 -0.10 20.50 -20.33
N LEU A 169 -0.25 20.43 -21.65
CA LEU A 169 0.82 20.12 -22.61
C LEU A 169 1.96 21.14 -22.63
N GLU A 170 1.75 22.34 -22.09
CA GLU A 170 2.73 23.42 -22.01
C GLU A 170 3.35 23.51 -20.59
N GLY A 171 2.97 22.60 -19.69
CA GLY A 171 3.41 22.59 -18.29
C GLY A 171 2.72 23.66 -17.44
N LYS A 172 1.61 24.23 -17.90
CA LYS A 172 0.82 25.19 -17.14
C LYS A 172 -0.23 24.46 -16.31
N PHE A 173 -0.45 24.96 -15.09
CA PHE A 173 -1.45 24.45 -14.17
C PHE A 173 -2.85 24.53 -14.81
N SER A 174 -3.53 23.39 -14.87
CA SER A 174 -4.84 23.23 -15.50
C SER A 174 -5.97 23.07 -14.46
N GLY A 175 -5.68 22.45 -13.30
CA GLY A 175 -6.65 22.27 -12.23
C GLY A 175 -6.18 21.35 -11.09
N VAL A 176 -7.08 21.15 -10.11
CA VAL A 176 -7.02 20.13 -9.04
C VAL A 176 -8.27 19.27 -9.12
#